data_AF-A0A2T7NPW1-F1
#
_entry.id   AF-A0A2T7NPW1-F1
#
_cell.length_a   1.000
_cell.length_b   1.000
_cell.length_c   1.000
_cell.angle_alpha   90.00
_cell.angle_beta   90.00
_cell.angle_gamma   90.00
#
_symmetry.space_group_name_H-M   'P 1'
#
loop_
_entity.id
_entity.type
_entity.pdbx_description
1 polymer ?
#
loop_
_entity_poly.entity_id
_entity_poly.type
_entity_poly.pdbx_seq_one_letter_code
_entity_poly.pdbx_strand_id
1 'polypeptide(L)'
;MADKRVDSASESDSTEEPVVGNVNKFAVVPPVYAGKPKKGHLIFDACFESGNLGRVDYITEYEYDLFIRPDTCNPRFRVWFNFTVENVKADQRVIFNIVNFSKTKSLYRDGMTPLIKSTSRQKWVRIPAKYVYYYRCPDHRKNYVMSFAFNFDNEDEVYQFAYCFPYSYTRLQNYLDNLEKKNYDFFTRELLCLTVQQRRLDLLTITHPDNLYPPEGEKQKIIYITARVHPGETPSSFVCQGVIDFLVSSHPIAKVLREHLVFKIIPMLNPDGVYLGNYRCSLMGFDLNRHWQEPSPWAHPTLYSTKNMLMELDRSGKYEVDFYIDLHAHSTLMNGFMYGNIYDDAERYEKQSVFPKLLCANAEDFSLSNTNFNRDAVKAGTGRRTLGGCLDESHCYTLEVSFYSYQTSTLGQATPYTEEGYMKLGRNLARTFLDYYKLTGFISSKPSSSSLPKAGTLRPRDRRDRGEPLMTSVERSPPDPMGRTSSTYTEGVPCPARLDRGMVREERQQRKAEFTVNGNGSFPDSQSQRLKRT
;
A
#
# COMPACT_ATOMS: atom_id res chain seq x y z
N MET A 1 -12.46 -1.74 -34.39
CA MET A 1 -11.19 -1.05 -34.71
C MET A 1 -10.94 0.02 -33.66
N ALA A 2 -10.14 -0.30 -32.65
CA ALA A 2 -9.53 0.65 -31.70
C ALA A 2 -8.47 -0.13 -30.89
N ASP A 3 -7.26 0.44 -30.85
CA ASP A 3 -6.08 0.11 -30.03
C ASP A 3 -5.49 -1.30 -30.03
N LYS A 4 -4.79 -1.61 -31.14
CA LYS A 4 -3.49 -2.29 -31.09
C LYS A 4 -2.39 -1.24 -30.84
N ARG A 5 -1.95 -1.07 -29.59
CA ARG A 5 -0.59 -0.56 -29.30
C ARG A 5 -0.04 -1.34 -28.11
N VAL A 6 0.67 -2.41 -28.45
CA VAL A 6 1.78 -2.91 -27.66
C VAL A 6 2.78 -1.75 -27.61
N ASP A 7 3.12 -1.27 -26.41
CA ASP A 7 4.19 -0.29 -26.23
C ASP A 7 5.52 -0.93 -26.68
N SER A 8 5.86 -0.72 -27.96
CA SER A 8 7.21 -0.89 -28.47
C SER A 8 8.07 0.20 -27.85
N ALA A 9 8.75 -0.14 -26.75
CA ALA A 9 9.86 0.67 -26.25
C ALA A 9 10.87 0.80 -27.40
N SER A 10 11.14 2.04 -27.79
CA SER A 10 12.15 2.36 -28.78
C SER A 10 13.50 1.82 -28.33
N GLU A 11 14.05 0.88 -29.08
CA GLU A 11 15.49 0.65 -29.13
C GLU A 11 16.12 1.92 -29.72
N SER A 12 16.73 2.74 -28.85
CA SER A 12 17.58 3.85 -29.29
C SER A 12 18.82 3.91 -28.40
N ASP A 13 19.89 3.36 -28.97
CA ASP A 13 21.32 3.65 -28.78
C ASP A 13 21.77 4.16 -27.39
N SER A 14 22.42 3.27 -26.67
CA SER A 14 23.00 3.43 -25.34
C SER A 14 24.39 4.07 -25.41
N THR A 15 24.46 5.37 -25.18
CA THR A 15 25.71 6.09 -24.86
C THR A 15 25.70 6.70 -23.45
N GLU A 16 24.66 6.48 -22.65
CA GLU A 16 24.68 6.81 -21.22
C GLU A 16 25.34 5.67 -20.46
N GLU A 17 26.35 5.99 -19.64
CA GLU A 17 26.95 5.02 -18.71
C GLU A 17 25.83 4.32 -17.93
N PRO A 18 25.81 2.97 -17.92
CA PRO A 18 24.80 2.25 -17.17
C PRO A 18 24.91 2.66 -15.71
N VAL A 19 23.82 3.17 -15.14
CA VAL A 19 23.74 3.47 -13.71
C VAL A 19 23.77 2.15 -12.95
N VAL A 20 24.96 1.73 -12.52
CA VAL A 20 25.18 0.48 -11.77
C VAL A 20 25.17 0.78 -10.27
N GLY A 21 24.07 0.44 -9.61
CA GLY A 21 23.97 0.56 -8.15
C GLY A 21 23.42 1.90 -7.65
N ASN A 22 23.41 2.05 -6.33
CA ASN A 22 22.95 3.27 -5.65
C ASN A 22 24.13 4.19 -5.36
N VAL A 23 23.88 5.50 -5.32
CA VAL A 23 24.84 6.46 -4.77
C VAL A 23 25.12 6.13 -3.29
N ASN A 24 26.38 6.23 -2.90
CA ASN A 24 26.85 5.95 -1.55
C ASN A 24 27.69 7.13 -1.05
N LYS A 25 27.13 7.93 -0.14
CA LYS A 25 27.75 9.15 0.40
C LYS A 25 28.43 10.00 -0.69
N PHE A 26 27.73 10.17 -1.82
CA PHE A 26 28.24 10.85 -3.00
C PHE A 26 28.14 12.37 -2.83
N ALA A 27 29.28 13.01 -2.64
CA ALA A 27 29.38 14.46 -2.58
C ALA A 27 29.31 15.06 -3.98
N VAL A 28 28.28 15.86 -4.24
CA VAL A 28 28.12 16.56 -5.51
C VAL A 28 28.78 17.93 -5.40
N VAL A 29 29.83 18.13 -6.20
CA VAL A 29 30.61 19.38 -6.24
C VAL A 29 30.59 19.98 -7.64
N PRO A 30 30.76 21.30 -7.79
CA PRO A 30 30.89 21.92 -9.11
C PRO A 30 32.04 21.28 -9.92
N PRO A 31 31.90 21.05 -11.23
CA PRO A 31 32.90 20.32 -12.03
C PRO A 31 34.34 20.86 -11.96
N VAL A 32 34.52 22.16 -11.72
CA VAL A 32 35.83 22.83 -11.65
C VAL A 32 36.38 22.90 -10.21
N TYR A 33 35.65 22.37 -9.23
CA TYR A 33 36.02 22.42 -7.82
C TYR A 33 36.97 21.28 -7.44
N ALA A 34 38.23 21.61 -7.14
CA ALA A 34 39.28 20.65 -6.78
C ALA A 34 39.51 20.48 -5.26
N GLY A 35 38.73 21.15 -4.41
CA GLY A 35 38.87 21.10 -2.96
C GLY A 35 38.11 19.94 -2.30
N LYS A 36 38.27 19.78 -0.98
CA LYS A 36 37.38 18.92 -0.19
C LYS A 36 35.94 19.46 -0.22
N PRO A 37 34.89 18.62 -0.21
CA PRO A 37 33.51 19.09 -0.11
C PRO A 37 33.35 20.07 1.07
N LYS A 38 32.80 21.25 0.79
CA LYS A 38 32.47 22.24 1.81
C LYS A 38 31.01 22.07 2.22
N LYS A 39 30.62 22.65 3.35
CA LYS A 39 29.21 22.77 3.72
C LYS A 39 28.43 23.36 2.55
N GLY A 40 27.25 22.80 2.25
CA GLY A 40 26.42 23.14 1.10
C GLY A 40 26.74 22.37 -0.18
N HIS A 41 27.85 21.65 -0.25
CA HIS A 41 28.06 20.65 -1.31
C HIS A 41 27.29 19.39 -0.89
N LEU A 42 26.08 19.25 -1.43
CA LEU A 42 25.15 18.21 -1.01
C LEU A 42 25.76 16.81 -1.14
N ILE A 43 25.57 16.00 -0.10
CA ILE A 43 26.00 14.60 -0.08
C ILE A 43 24.76 13.73 -0.17
N PHE A 44 24.67 12.93 -1.23
CA PHE A 44 23.55 12.03 -1.48
C PHE A 44 23.90 10.60 -1.09
N ASP A 45 22.97 9.93 -0.43
CA ASP A 45 23.12 8.52 -0.09
C ASP A 45 21.81 7.76 -0.30
N ALA A 46 21.92 6.60 -0.93
CA ALA A 46 20.84 5.62 -1.08
C ALA A 46 21.36 4.19 -0.81
N CYS A 47 22.54 4.04 -0.20
CA CYS A 47 23.15 2.76 0.12
C CYS A 47 22.63 2.19 1.45
N PHE A 48 21.30 2.06 1.55
CA PHE A 48 20.61 1.49 2.70
C PHE A 48 19.40 0.66 2.25
N GLU A 49 18.79 -0.07 3.18
CA GLU A 49 17.63 -0.94 2.88
C GLU A 49 16.49 -0.14 2.22
N SER A 50 15.98 -0.65 1.10
CA SER A 50 14.96 0.00 0.27
C SER A 50 15.36 1.35 -0.32
N GLY A 51 16.64 1.74 -0.22
CA GLY A 51 17.21 2.92 -0.87
C GLY A 51 17.25 2.77 -2.39
N ASN A 52 16.94 3.85 -3.10
CA ASN A 52 17.07 3.90 -4.56
C ASN A 52 17.31 5.33 -5.03
N LEU A 53 18.53 5.56 -5.50
CA LEU A 53 18.95 6.70 -6.32
C LEU A 53 20.30 6.29 -6.91
N GLY A 54 20.43 6.28 -8.23
CA GLY A 54 21.59 5.67 -8.89
C GLY A 54 22.65 6.66 -9.35
N ARG A 55 22.25 7.87 -9.73
CA ARG A 55 23.17 8.93 -10.16
C ARG A 55 22.59 10.32 -9.86
N VAL A 56 23.48 11.27 -9.60
CA VAL A 56 23.16 12.67 -9.39
C VAL A 56 24.09 13.53 -10.21
N ASP A 57 23.53 14.39 -11.05
CA ASP A 57 24.28 15.34 -11.85
C ASP A 57 24.13 16.76 -11.28
N TYR A 58 25.26 17.46 -11.16
CA TYR A 58 25.29 18.87 -10.82
C TYR A 58 24.95 19.69 -12.06
N ILE A 59 23.88 20.48 -12.01
CA ILE A 59 23.50 21.40 -13.09
C ILE A 59 23.97 22.81 -12.73
N THR A 60 23.52 23.30 -11.57
CA THR A 60 23.96 24.57 -10.97
C THR A 60 24.04 24.42 -9.46
N GLU A 61 24.45 25.47 -8.74
CA GLU A 61 24.44 25.45 -7.27
C GLU A 61 23.03 25.27 -6.67
N TYR A 62 21.99 25.56 -7.47
CA TYR A 62 20.58 25.48 -7.11
C TYR A 62 19.85 24.31 -7.78
N GLU A 63 20.48 23.52 -8.65
CA GLU A 63 19.77 22.56 -9.49
C GLU A 63 20.55 21.27 -9.69
N TYR A 64 19.85 20.15 -9.51
CA TYR A 64 20.43 18.81 -9.60
C TYR A 64 19.48 17.86 -10.35
N ASP A 65 20.04 17.14 -11.31
CA ASP A 65 19.33 16.07 -12.00
C ASP A 65 19.58 14.74 -11.29
N LEU A 66 18.50 14.05 -10.96
CA LEU A 66 18.46 12.83 -10.18
C LEU A 66 17.97 11.68 -11.06
N PHE A 67 18.76 10.61 -11.10
CA PHE A 67 18.48 9.42 -11.90
C PHE A 67 18.13 8.25 -10.98
N ILE A 68 16.89 7.78 -11.07
CA ILE A 68 16.44 6.56 -10.40
C ILE A 68 17.25 5.38 -10.94
N ARG A 69 17.77 4.54 -10.03
CA ARG A 69 18.41 3.28 -10.39
C ARG A 69 17.34 2.34 -10.96
N PRO A 70 17.55 1.73 -12.13
CA PRO A 70 16.62 0.73 -12.65
C PRO A 70 16.51 -0.46 -11.68
N ASP A 71 15.38 -1.16 -11.72
CA ASP A 71 15.22 -2.43 -11.01
C ASP A 71 16.38 -3.38 -11.33
N THR A 72 16.80 -4.12 -10.30
CA THR A 72 17.92 -5.07 -10.42
C THR A 72 17.64 -6.08 -11.53
N CYS A 73 18.61 -6.27 -12.43
CA CYS A 73 18.49 -7.12 -13.62
C CYS A 73 17.32 -6.74 -14.57
N ASN A 74 16.75 -5.53 -14.46
CA ASN A 74 15.67 -5.08 -15.33
C ASN A 74 15.76 -3.55 -15.63
N PRO A 75 16.25 -3.16 -16.83
CA PRO A 75 16.44 -1.74 -17.16
C PRO A 75 15.13 -1.00 -17.46
N ARG A 76 13.96 -1.64 -17.41
CA ARG A 76 12.69 -1.00 -17.83
C ARG A 76 12.00 -0.24 -16.71
N PHE A 77 12.15 -0.66 -15.46
CA PHE A 77 11.40 -0.09 -14.34
C PHE A 77 12.23 0.91 -13.55
N ARG A 78 11.76 2.17 -13.53
CA ARG A 78 12.33 3.31 -12.80
C ARG A 78 11.18 4.16 -12.25
N VAL A 79 10.79 3.89 -11.01
CA VAL A 79 9.66 4.59 -10.35
C VAL A 79 9.95 4.86 -8.89
N TRP A 80 10.37 3.85 -8.13
CA TRP A 80 10.69 3.98 -6.71
C TRP A 80 11.99 4.76 -6.52
N PHE A 81 11.95 5.78 -5.67
CA PHE A 81 13.14 6.44 -5.14
C PHE A 81 13.04 6.57 -3.63
N ASN A 82 14.18 6.48 -2.97
CA ASN A 82 14.33 6.66 -1.54
C ASN A 82 15.80 6.99 -1.25
N PHE A 83 16.10 8.22 -0.88
CA PHE A 83 17.47 8.69 -0.70
C PHE A 83 17.54 9.73 0.40
N THR A 84 18.76 9.95 0.89
CA THR A 84 19.08 10.96 1.89
C THR A 84 19.99 12.02 1.29
N VAL A 85 19.89 13.24 1.84
CA VAL A 85 20.73 14.39 1.53
C VAL A 85 21.25 14.96 2.84
N GLU A 86 22.56 15.13 2.94
CA GLU A 86 23.25 15.74 4.08
C GLU A 86 24.29 16.78 3.62
N ASN A 87 25.04 17.35 4.57
CA ASN A 87 26.01 18.41 4.34
C ASN A 87 25.39 19.68 3.72
N VAL A 88 24.14 19.97 4.08
CA VAL A 88 23.37 21.13 3.62
C VAL A 88 23.80 22.41 4.36
N LYS A 89 23.44 23.59 3.84
CA LYS A 89 23.46 24.85 4.60
C LYS A 89 22.05 25.27 4.99
N ALA A 90 21.93 26.04 6.08
CA ALA A 90 20.70 26.75 6.39
C ALA A 90 20.33 27.70 5.24
N ASP A 91 19.03 27.73 4.92
CA ASP A 91 18.42 28.48 3.82
C ASP A 91 18.94 28.15 2.42
N GLN A 92 19.60 27.00 2.26
CA GLN A 92 20.01 26.51 0.96
C GLN A 92 18.78 26.05 0.17
N ARG A 93 18.51 26.74 -0.94
CA ARG A 93 17.42 26.43 -1.86
C ARG A 93 17.92 25.63 -3.02
N VAL A 94 17.23 24.54 -3.35
CA VAL A 94 17.57 23.68 -4.48
C VAL A 94 16.31 23.22 -5.21
N ILE A 95 16.50 22.86 -6.47
CA ILE A 95 15.54 22.17 -7.31
C ILE A 95 16.13 20.78 -7.60
N PHE A 96 15.35 19.76 -7.27
CA PHE A 96 15.67 18.38 -7.60
C PHE A 96 14.79 17.92 -8.75
N ASN A 97 15.41 17.48 -9.85
CA ASN A 97 14.73 16.98 -11.03
C ASN A 97 14.85 15.46 -11.11
N ILE A 98 13.78 14.70 -10.93
CA ILE A 98 13.77 13.27 -11.29
C ILE A 98 13.51 13.16 -12.80
N VAL A 99 14.54 12.79 -13.57
CA VAL A 99 14.52 12.94 -15.04
C VAL A 99 14.21 11.67 -15.83
N ASN A 100 14.23 10.50 -15.20
CA ASN A 100 14.22 9.20 -15.88
C ASN A 100 13.07 8.26 -15.49
N PHE A 101 11.92 8.80 -15.06
CA PHE A 101 10.72 8.00 -14.77
C PHE A 101 10.32 7.10 -15.95
N SER A 102 10.10 5.81 -15.69
CA SER A 102 9.67 4.86 -16.71
C SER A 102 8.15 4.87 -16.97
N LYS A 103 7.36 5.51 -16.11
CA LYS A 103 5.90 5.58 -16.24
C LYS A 103 5.45 6.89 -16.87
N THR A 104 4.69 6.79 -17.96
CA THR A 104 4.12 7.96 -18.65
C THR A 104 2.86 8.50 -17.98
N LYS A 105 2.12 7.67 -17.24
CA LYS A 105 0.95 8.09 -16.44
C LYS A 105 1.31 7.99 -14.95
N SER A 106 1.08 9.07 -14.21
CA SER A 106 1.34 9.15 -12.78
C SER A 106 0.39 10.15 -12.13
N LEU A 107 0.00 9.87 -10.89
CA LEU A 107 -0.77 10.77 -10.03
C LEU A 107 -0.01 12.07 -9.69
N TYR A 108 1.27 12.21 -10.06
CA TYR A 108 1.96 13.50 -10.04
C TYR A 108 1.26 14.55 -10.91
N ARG A 109 0.50 14.15 -11.94
CA ARG A 109 -0.37 15.05 -12.72
C ARG A 109 -1.59 15.54 -11.94
N ASP A 110 -1.98 14.78 -10.93
CA ASP A 110 -3.20 14.97 -10.14
C ASP A 110 -2.88 15.49 -8.72
N GLY A 111 -1.66 16.01 -8.52
CA GLY A 111 -1.25 16.66 -7.27
C GLY A 111 -0.53 15.76 -6.26
N MET A 112 -0.21 14.50 -6.60
CA MET A 112 0.70 13.69 -5.78
C MET A 112 2.03 14.42 -5.60
N THR A 113 2.65 14.28 -4.42
CA THR A 113 3.97 14.84 -4.15
C THR A 113 4.87 13.85 -3.39
N PRO A 114 6.20 13.98 -3.52
CA PRO A 114 7.15 13.19 -2.73
C PRO A 114 6.95 13.39 -1.22
N LEU A 115 7.44 12.43 -0.45
CA LEU A 115 7.52 12.53 1.00
C LEU A 115 8.91 12.99 1.43
N ILE A 116 8.95 13.71 2.54
CA ILE A 116 10.15 14.18 3.22
C ILE A 116 10.07 13.90 4.71
N LYS A 117 11.21 13.59 5.31
CA LYS A 117 11.45 13.62 6.76
C LYS A 117 12.89 14.02 7.04
N SER A 118 13.23 14.32 8.28
CA SER A 118 14.61 14.62 8.68
C SER A 118 15.02 13.89 9.95
N THR A 119 16.30 13.98 10.32
CA THR A 119 16.84 13.36 11.55
C THR A 119 16.03 13.72 12.80
N SER A 120 15.66 15.00 12.99
CA SER A 120 14.85 15.40 14.15
C SER A 120 13.34 15.26 13.89
N ARG A 121 12.88 15.42 12.64
CA ARG A 121 11.47 15.31 12.24
C ARG A 121 11.20 13.97 11.59
N GLN A 122 11.06 12.93 12.42
CA GLN A 122 10.91 11.53 11.94
C GLN A 122 9.55 11.20 11.30
N LYS A 123 8.56 12.10 11.38
CA LYS A 123 7.26 11.92 10.73
C LYS A 123 7.34 12.30 9.25
N TRP A 124 6.97 11.36 8.38
CA TRP A 124 6.85 11.61 6.95
C TRP A 124 5.75 12.63 6.65
N VAL A 125 6.09 13.65 5.87
CA VAL A 125 5.15 14.65 5.37
C VAL A 125 5.30 14.81 3.87
N ARG A 126 4.20 15.13 3.19
CA ARG A 126 4.22 15.42 1.75
C ARG A 126 4.81 16.81 1.51
N ILE A 127 5.66 16.93 0.49
CA ILE A 127 6.10 18.24 0.01
C ILE A 127 4.86 19.00 -0.48
N PRO A 128 4.68 20.29 -0.15
CA PRO A 128 3.52 21.06 -0.62
C PRO A 128 3.44 21.08 -2.16
N ALA A 129 2.24 20.82 -2.70
CA ALA A 129 2.01 20.71 -4.14
C ALA A 129 2.46 21.92 -4.96
N LYS A 130 2.41 23.13 -4.37
CA LYS A 130 2.90 24.36 -5.01
C LYS A 130 4.40 24.36 -5.33
N TYR A 131 5.18 23.44 -4.75
CA TYR A 131 6.62 23.32 -4.97
C TYR A 131 6.98 22.11 -5.84
N VAL A 132 6.01 21.39 -6.39
CA VAL A 132 6.23 20.17 -7.18
C VAL A 132 5.63 20.35 -8.57
N TYR A 133 6.42 20.04 -9.59
CA TYR A 133 6.05 20.19 -10.98
C TYR A 133 6.27 18.87 -11.71
N TYR A 134 5.31 18.46 -12.55
CA TYR A 134 5.42 17.25 -13.35
C TYR A 134 5.07 17.56 -14.80
N TYR A 135 6.06 17.57 -15.67
CA TYR A 135 5.95 18.10 -17.03
C TYR A 135 6.79 17.29 -18.02
N ARG A 136 6.50 17.50 -19.30
CA ARG A 136 7.27 16.88 -20.39
C ARG A 136 8.43 17.80 -20.74
N CYS A 137 9.66 17.36 -20.53
CA CYS A 137 10.84 18.19 -20.77
C CYS A 137 11.47 17.86 -22.13
N PRO A 138 11.56 18.81 -23.09
CA PRO A 138 12.22 18.59 -24.38
C PRO A 138 13.67 18.14 -24.25
N ASP A 139 14.41 18.74 -23.31
CA ASP A 139 15.85 18.53 -23.11
C ASP A 139 16.17 17.14 -22.55
N HIS A 140 15.23 16.54 -21.83
CA HIS A 140 15.33 15.14 -21.38
C HIS A 140 14.61 14.17 -22.33
N ARG A 141 14.92 14.26 -23.63
CA ARG A 141 14.37 13.37 -24.69
C ARG A 141 12.84 13.33 -24.72
N LYS A 142 12.17 14.43 -24.35
CA LYS A 142 10.70 14.50 -24.22
C LYS A 142 10.12 13.51 -23.19
N ASN A 143 10.92 13.07 -22.23
CA ASN A 143 10.46 12.29 -21.07
C ASN A 143 9.70 13.19 -20.08
N TYR A 144 8.96 12.56 -19.18
CA TYR A 144 8.37 13.27 -18.05
C TYR A 144 9.42 13.46 -16.95
N VAL A 145 9.51 14.70 -16.47
CA VAL A 145 10.38 15.11 -15.36
C VAL A 145 9.49 15.52 -14.19
N MET A 146 9.87 15.08 -12.99
CA MET A 146 9.28 15.56 -11.74
C MET A 146 10.30 16.44 -11.03
N SER A 147 10.04 17.74 -10.98
CA SER A 147 10.89 18.71 -10.29
C SER A 147 10.26 19.11 -8.97
N PHE A 148 11.05 19.24 -7.92
CA PHE A 148 10.57 19.82 -6.67
C PHE A 148 11.58 20.79 -6.06
N ALA A 149 11.09 21.97 -5.68
CA ALA A 149 11.86 22.97 -4.98
C ALA A 149 11.88 22.67 -3.47
N PHE A 150 13.05 22.76 -2.86
CA PHE A 150 13.24 22.49 -1.44
C PHE A 150 14.15 23.54 -0.81
N ASN A 151 13.82 23.96 0.42
CA ASN A 151 14.64 24.85 1.24
C ASN A 151 15.11 24.08 2.47
N PHE A 152 16.42 23.87 2.57
CA PHE A 152 17.01 23.27 3.77
C PHE A 152 17.02 24.29 4.90
N ASP A 153 16.43 23.94 6.03
CA ASP A 153 16.25 24.84 7.18
C ASP A 153 17.24 24.59 8.32
N ASN A 154 17.87 23.40 8.38
CA ASN A 154 18.81 23.05 9.44
C ASN A 154 20.00 22.27 8.86
N GLU A 155 21.19 22.77 9.16
CA GLU A 155 22.44 22.27 8.59
C GLU A 155 22.96 20.98 9.25
N ASP A 156 22.49 20.65 10.44
CA ASP A 156 22.85 19.42 11.18
C ASP A 156 21.91 18.24 10.87
N GLU A 157 20.93 18.46 10.00
CA GLU A 157 19.98 17.43 9.62
C GLU A 157 20.41 16.62 8.39
N VAL A 158 19.98 15.36 8.39
CA VAL A 158 19.92 14.52 7.20
C VAL A 158 18.46 14.48 6.76
N TYR A 159 18.20 14.87 5.52
CA TYR A 159 16.86 14.89 4.93
C TYR A 159 16.66 13.65 4.08
N GLN A 160 15.54 12.94 4.27
CA GLN A 160 15.21 11.75 3.49
C GLN A 160 13.99 12.01 2.62
N PHE A 161 14.13 11.74 1.32
CA PHE A 161 13.09 11.90 0.31
C PHE A 161 12.65 10.53 -0.21
N ALA A 162 11.34 10.32 -0.36
CA ALA A 162 10.81 9.04 -0.85
C ALA A 162 9.59 9.21 -1.77
N TYR A 163 9.39 8.23 -2.67
CA TYR A 163 8.24 8.17 -3.58
C TYR A 163 6.91 8.01 -2.82
N CYS A 164 6.89 7.13 -1.82
CA CYS A 164 5.79 6.90 -0.87
C CYS A 164 6.37 6.40 0.46
N PHE A 165 5.54 6.20 1.49
CA PHE A 165 5.99 5.83 2.83
C PHE A 165 6.81 4.54 2.76
N PRO A 166 8.10 4.53 3.12
CA PRO A 166 8.90 3.33 3.07
C PRO A 166 8.43 2.31 4.10
N TYR A 167 8.36 1.05 3.68
CA TYR A 167 8.11 -0.10 4.55
C TYR A 167 9.13 -1.18 4.19
N SER A 168 10.17 -1.26 4.99
CA SER A 168 11.33 -2.13 4.77
C SER A 168 11.08 -3.56 5.25
N TYR A 169 11.91 -4.51 4.81
CA TYR A 169 11.85 -5.89 5.27
C TYR A 169 12.25 -5.97 6.75
N THR A 170 13.27 -5.24 7.19
CA THR A 170 13.64 -5.17 8.62
C THR A 170 12.50 -4.65 9.49
N ARG A 171 11.76 -3.63 9.03
CA ARG A 171 10.55 -3.13 9.72
C ARG A 171 9.52 -4.24 9.87
N LEU A 172 9.27 -5.03 8.81
CA LEU A 172 8.36 -6.16 8.85
C LEU A 172 8.83 -7.21 9.86
N GLN A 173 10.10 -7.64 9.79
CA GLN A 173 10.63 -8.67 10.68
C GLN A 173 10.51 -8.25 12.14
N ASN A 174 10.93 -7.02 12.49
CA ASN A 174 10.80 -6.49 13.84
C ASN A 174 9.33 -6.45 14.32
N TYR A 175 8.40 -6.08 13.43
CA TYR A 175 6.97 -6.08 13.74
C TYR A 175 6.46 -7.51 14.04
N LEU A 176 6.82 -8.49 13.20
CA LEU A 176 6.41 -9.88 13.40
C LEU A 176 7.08 -10.51 14.62
N ASP A 177 8.34 -10.23 14.90
CA ASP A 177 9.05 -10.67 16.11
C ASP A 177 8.35 -10.16 17.37
N ASN A 178 7.89 -8.90 17.34
CA ASN A 178 7.14 -8.31 18.45
C ASN A 178 5.76 -8.93 18.62
N LEU A 179 5.10 -9.36 17.54
CA LEU A 179 3.84 -10.09 17.62
C LEU A 179 4.04 -11.51 18.18
N GLU A 180 5.04 -12.23 17.70
CA GLU A 180 5.38 -13.58 18.14
C GLU A 180 5.71 -13.63 19.64
N LYS A 181 6.44 -12.62 20.15
CA LYS A 181 6.73 -12.46 21.59
C LYS A 181 5.48 -12.32 22.46
N LYS A 182 4.32 -11.93 21.90
CA LYS A 182 3.06 -11.86 22.67
C LYS A 182 2.48 -13.24 22.95
N ASN A 183 2.95 -14.27 22.25
CA ASN A 183 2.60 -15.68 22.47
C ASN A 183 1.08 -15.91 22.53
N TYR A 184 0.36 -15.41 21.53
CA TYR A 184 -1.08 -15.64 21.42
C TYR A 184 -1.36 -17.05 20.92
N ASP A 185 -2.25 -17.76 21.59
CA ASP A 185 -2.67 -19.13 21.26
C ASP A 185 -3.27 -19.24 19.84
N PHE A 186 -3.78 -18.12 19.31
CA PHE A 186 -4.43 -18.02 18.00
C PHE A 186 -3.53 -17.45 16.90
N PHE A 187 -2.23 -17.27 17.14
CA PHE A 187 -1.26 -16.71 16.19
C PHE A 187 -0.06 -17.64 16.04
N THR A 188 0.24 -18.02 14.80
CA THR A 188 1.46 -18.77 14.46
C THR A 188 2.19 -18.06 13.33
N ARG A 189 3.52 -17.97 13.45
CA ARG A 189 4.41 -17.50 12.39
C ARG A 189 5.29 -18.66 11.93
N GLU A 190 5.31 -18.91 10.64
CA GLU A 190 6.02 -20.05 10.04
C GLU A 190 7.01 -19.55 8.96
N LEU A 191 8.16 -20.20 8.85
CA LEU A 191 9.04 -20.03 7.70
C LEU A 191 8.46 -20.84 6.53
N LEU A 192 7.88 -20.18 5.55
CA LEU A 192 7.39 -20.87 4.35
C LEU A 192 8.55 -21.31 3.46
N CYS A 193 9.44 -20.38 3.13
CA CYS A 193 10.64 -20.67 2.35
C CYS A 193 11.69 -19.58 2.53
N LEU A 194 12.85 -19.77 1.90
CA LEU A 194 13.86 -18.74 1.77
C LEU A 194 13.80 -18.12 0.36
N THR A 195 14.08 -16.83 0.27
CA THR A 195 14.27 -16.14 -1.01
C THR A 195 15.62 -16.50 -1.64
N VAL A 196 15.90 -15.99 -2.84
CA VAL A 196 17.18 -16.21 -3.52
C VAL A 196 18.35 -15.69 -2.67
N GLN A 197 18.19 -14.54 -2.01
CA GLN A 197 19.20 -14.01 -1.07
C GLN A 197 19.02 -14.52 0.38
N GLN A 198 18.37 -15.66 0.58
CA GLN A 198 18.22 -16.31 1.89
C GLN A 198 17.45 -15.48 2.93
N ARG A 199 16.55 -14.59 2.50
CA ARG A 199 15.61 -13.92 3.40
C ARG A 199 14.41 -14.83 3.67
N ARG A 200 13.84 -14.73 4.88
CA ARG A 200 12.66 -15.50 5.26
C ARG A 200 11.43 -14.97 4.53
N LEU A 201 10.66 -15.89 3.96
CA LEU A 201 9.27 -15.66 3.60
C LEU A 201 8.39 -16.17 4.73
N ASP A 202 7.78 -15.26 5.47
CA ASP A 202 6.90 -15.61 6.60
C ASP A 202 5.48 -15.89 6.13
N LEU A 203 4.90 -16.97 6.66
CA LEU A 203 3.46 -17.24 6.64
C LEU A 203 2.91 -17.02 8.04
N LEU A 204 1.85 -16.23 8.15
CA LEU A 204 1.11 -16.04 9.39
C LEU A 204 -0.18 -16.84 9.34
N THR A 205 -0.47 -17.57 10.42
CA THR A 205 -1.75 -18.23 10.65
C THR A 205 -2.44 -17.54 11.82
N ILE A 206 -3.63 -16.98 11.60
CA ILE A 206 -4.41 -16.31 12.65
C ILE A 206 -5.79 -16.94 12.74
N THR A 207 -6.05 -17.73 13.78
CA THR A 207 -7.30 -18.49 13.95
C THR A 207 -7.39 -19.11 15.34
N HIS A 208 -8.60 -19.47 15.79
CA HIS A 208 -8.75 -20.32 16.97
C HIS A 208 -8.16 -21.72 16.70
N PRO A 209 -7.38 -22.32 17.65
CA PRO A 209 -6.72 -23.61 17.43
C PRO A 209 -7.62 -24.75 16.95
N ASP A 210 -8.88 -24.79 17.40
CA ASP A 210 -9.85 -25.82 17.00
C ASP A 210 -10.08 -25.85 15.47
N ASN A 211 -9.93 -24.71 14.79
CA ASN A 211 -10.10 -24.61 13.34
C ASN A 211 -8.96 -25.29 12.55
N LEU A 212 -7.84 -25.62 13.21
CA LEU A 212 -6.74 -26.35 12.57
C LEU A 212 -6.99 -27.87 12.50
N TYR A 213 -8.02 -28.34 13.21
CA TYR A 213 -8.40 -29.75 13.28
C TYR A 213 -9.91 -29.89 13.12
N PRO A 214 -10.47 -29.51 11.95
CA PRO A 214 -11.90 -29.59 11.74
C PRO A 214 -12.40 -31.04 11.87
N PRO A 215 -13.64 -31.24 12.36
CA PRO A 215 -14.28 -32.55 12.41
C PRO A 215 -14.31 -33.23 11.04
N GLU A 216 -14.28 -34.56 11.03
CA GLU A 216 -14.33 -35.32 9.78
C GLU A 216 -15.64 -35.03 9.02
N GLY A 217 -15.50 -34.68 7.74
CA GLY A 217 -16.62 -34.29 6.88
C GLY A 217 -16.97 -32.80 6.90
N GLU A 218 -16.40 -32.00 7.80
CA GLU A 218 -16.55 -30.55 7.82
C GLU A 218 -15.31 -29.86 7.21
N LYS A 219 -15.54 -28.86 6.36
CA LYS A 219 -14.47 -28.06 5.75
C LYS A 219 -14.34 -26.72 6.46
N GLN A 220 -13.15 -26.47 6.99
CA GLN A 220 -12.84 -25.18 7.58
C GLN A 220 -12.50 -24.15 6.50
N LYS A 221 -13.12 -22.97 6.57
CA LYS A 221 -12.91 -21.90 5.60
C LYS A 221 -11.60 -21.16 5.82
N ILE A 222 -10.84 -20.99 4.74
CA ILE A 222 -9.56 -20.27 4.70
C ILE A 222 -9.71 -18.96 3.92
N ILE A 223 -9.17 -17.90 4.52
CA ILE A 223 -8.91 -16.61 3.87
C ILE A 223 -7.40 -16.51 3.63
N TYR A 224 -6.98 -16.53 2.37
CA TYR A 224 -5.57 -16.44 1.98
C TYR A 224 -5.25 -15.03 1.48
N ILE A 225 -4.31 -14.34 2.12
CA ILE A 225 -3.94 -12.96 1.78
C ILE A 225 -2.45 -12.89 1.49
N THR A 226 -2.08 -12.23 0.41
CA THR A 226 -0.68 -11.95 0.07
C THR A 226 -0.47 -10.46 -0.19
N ALA A 227 0.74 -9.96 0.04
CA ALA A 227 1.07 -8.55 -0.20
C ALA A 227 2.51 -8.38 -0.72
N ARG A 228 2.80 -7.21 -1.30
CA ARG A 228 4.14 -6.80 -1.78
C ARG A 228 4.82 -7.81 -2.70
N VAL A 229 4.09 -8.36 -3.66
CA VAL A 229 4.73 -9.07 -4.77
C VAL A 229 5.56 -8.10 -5.65
N HIS A 230 5.07 -6.87 -5.83
CA HIS A 230 5.87 -5.76 -6.35
C HIS A 230 6.52 -4.98 -5.19
N PRO A 231 7.86 -4.87 -5.17
CA PRO A 231 8.56 -4.29 -4.04
C PRO A 231 8.26 -2.82 -3.73
N GLY A 232 8.07 -1.97 -4.72
CA GLY A 232 7.87 -0.53 -4.52
C GLY A 232 6.43 -0.16 -4.13
N GLU A 233 5.52 -1.13 -4.09
CA GLU A 233 4.10 -0.93 -3.76
C GLU A 233 3.88 -0.92 -2.24
N THR A 234 4.61 -0.05 -1.54
CA THR A 234 4.61 0.04 -0.08
C THR A 234 3.24 0.23 0.59
N PRO A 235 2.25 0.94 0.00
CA PRO A 235 0.90 1.00 0.57
C PRO A 235 0.29 -0.36 0.91
N SER A 236 0.56 -1.40 0.09
CA SER A 236 0.07 -2.75 0.34
C SER A 236 0.58 -3.36 1.65
N SER A 237 1.78 -3.01 2.11
CA SER A 237 2.29 -3.45 3.42
C SER A 237 1.51 -2.84 4.58
N PHE A 238 1.13 -1.56 4.47
CA PHE A 238 0.35 -0.90 5.50
C PHE A 238 -1.08 -1.44 5.54
N VAL A 239 -1.70 -1.69 4.38
CA VAL A 239 -3.00 -2.39 4.32
C VAL A 239 -2.88 -3.77 4.97
N CYS A 240 -1.86 -4.55 4.62
CA CYS A 240 -1.64 -5.88 5.20
C CYS A 240 -1.43 -5.82 6.72
N GLN A 241 -0.63 -4.87 7.20
CA GLN A 241 -0.42 -4.66 8.63
C GLN A 241 -1.74 -4.31 9.33
N GLY A 242 -2.58 -3.46 8.72
CA GLY A 242 -3.92 -3.16 9.24
C GLY A 242 -4.81 -4.40 9.38
N VAL A 243 -4.77 -5.32 8.40
CA VAL A 243 -5.46 -6.61 8.49
C VAL A 243 -4.96 -7.40 9.70
N ILE A 244 -3.63 -7.56 9.83
CA ILE A 244 -3.01 -8.33 10.91
C ILE A 244 -3.34 -7.71 12.27
N ASP A 245 -3.13 -6.40 12.44
CA ASP A 245 -3.38 -5.67 13.68
C ASP A 245 -4.84 -5.82 14.14
N PHE A 246 -5.80 -5.77 13.21
CA PHE A 246 -7.20 -6.03 13.54
C PHE A 246 -7.43 -7.48 13.97
N LEU A 247 -6.93 -8.44 13.20
CA LEU A 247 -7.14 -9.86 13.44
C LEU A 247 -6.46 -10.36 14.71
N VAL A 248 -5.40 -9.73 15.21
CA VAL A 248 -4.78 -10.09 16.51
C VAL A 248 -5.36 -9.30 17.69
N SER A 249 -6.17 -8.27 17.43
CA SER A 249 -6.72 -7.42 18.47
C SER A 249 -7.76 -8.13 19.36
N SER A 250 -8.10 -7.48 20.48
CA SER A 250 -9.19 -7.88 21.37
C SER A 250 -10.58 -7.49 20.86
N HIS A 251 -10.69 -6.89 19.67
CA HIS A 251 -11.96 -6.42 19.11
C HIS A 251 -12.97 -7.59 19.00
N PRO A 252 -14.24 -7.43 19.42
CA PRO A 252 -15.22 -8.52 19.41
C PRO A 252 -15.40 -9.18 18.03
N ILE A 253 -15.45 -8.38 16.97
CA ILE A 253 -15.50 -8.89 15.59
C ILE A 253 -14.27 -9.76 15.26
N ALA A 254 -13.07 -9.35 15.67
CA ALA A 254 -11.87 -10.13 15.41
C ALA A 254 -11.90 -11.48 16.13
N LYS A 255 -12.45 -11.54 17.35
CA LYS A 255 -12.67 -12.81 18.07
C LYS A 255 -13.61 -13.74 17.31
N VAL A 256 -14.78 -13.24 16.89
CA VAL A 256 -15.76 -14.02 16.11
C VAL A 256 -15.15 -14.52 14.80
N LEU A 257 -14.37 -13.69 14.11
CA LEU A 257 -13.68 -14.11 12.88
C LEU A 257 -12.67 -15.22 13.16
N ARG A 258 -11.87 -15.11 14.23
CA ARG A 258 -10.90 -16.16 14.61
C ARG A 258 -11.58 -17.46 15.01
N GLU A 259 -12.74 -17.39 15.66
CA GLU A 259 -13.54 -18.57 16.04
C GLU A 259 -14.06 -19.35 14.83
N HIS A 260 -14.31 -18.70 13.70
CA HIS A 260 -14.97 -19.33 12.54
C HIS A 260 -14.09 -19.47 11.30
N LEU A 261 -12.95 -18.80 11.21
CA LEU A 261 -12.16 -18.70 9.99
C LEU A 261 -10.67 -18.90 10.26
N VAL A 262 -9.97 -19.42 9.26
CA VAL A 262 -8.50 -19.54 9.25
C VAL A 262 -7.92 -18.49 8.32
N PHE A 263 -7.20 -17.51 8.87
CA PHE A 263 -6.47 -16.54 8.05
C PHE A 263 -5.04 -17.02 7.81
N LYS A 264 -4.66 -17.14 6.53
CA LYS A 264 -3.29 -17.42 6.07
C LYS A 264 -2.77 -16.18 5.38
N ILE A 265 -1.73 -15.53 5.92
CA ILE A 265 -1.26 -14.22 5.46
C ILE A 265 0.24 -14.26 5.15
N ILE A 266 0.62 -13.88 3.94
CA ILE A 266 2.01 -13.61 3.55
C ILE A 266 2.19 -12.10 3.40
N PRO A 267 2.78 -11.40 4.39
CA PRO A 267 2.84 -9.95 4.40
C PRO A 267 3.82 -9.34 3.38
N MET A 268 4.76 -10.14 2.84
CA MET A 268 5.72 -9.67 1.85
C MET A 268 6.22 -10.80 0.94
N LEU A 269 5.68 -10.91 -0.27
CA LEU A 269 6.05 -11.93 -1.26
C LEU A 269 7.42 -11.72 -1.91
N ASN A 270 7.95 -10.50 -1.90
CA ASN A 270 9.23 -10.18 -2.54
C ASN A 270 10.24 -9.48 -1.61
N PRO A 271 10.71 -10.15 -0.52
CA PRO A 271 11.68 -9.57 0.41
C PRO A 271 12.95 -9.04 -0.25
N ASP A 272 13.50 -9.76 -1.23
CA ASP A 272 14.75 -9.38 -1.90
C ASP A 272 14.60 -8.09 -2.69
N GLY A 273 13.54 -7.98 -3.51
CA GLY A 273 13.28 -6.76 -4.24
C GLY A 273 13.02 -5.56 -3.32
N VAL A 274 12.37 -5.78 -2.16
CA VAL A 274 12.13 -4.73 -1.16
C VAL A 274 13.44 -4.25 -0.55
N TYR A 275 14.31 -5.18 -0.15
CA TYR A 275 15.61 -4.84 0.44
C TYR A 275 16.47 -4.03 -0.53
N LEU A 276 16.47 -4.40 -1.81
CA LEU A 276 17.24 -3.73 -2.87
C LEU A 276 16.69 -2.35 -3.26
N GLY A 277 15.45 -2.02 -2.89
CA GLY A 277 14.80 -0.80 -3.37
C GLY A 277 14.37 -0.88 -4.83
N ASN A 278 13.98 -2.07 -5.31
CA ASN A 278 13.30 -2.21 -6.60
C ASN A 278 11.87 -1.63 -6.52
N TYR A 279 11.26 -1.37 -7.67
CA TYR A 279 9.85 -1.01 -7.79
C TYR A 279 8.95 -2.22 -8.08
N ARG A 280 9.33 -3.07 -9.04
CA ARG A 280 8.45 -4.09 -9.60
C ARG A 280 9.01 -5.50 -9.58
N CYS A 281 10.32 -5.64 -9.79
CA CYS A 281 10.95 -6.92 -10.06
C CYS A 281 11.58 -7.57 -8.82
N SER A 282 11.72 -8.90 -8.86
CA SER A 282 12.59 -9.67 -7.96
C SER A 282 14.07 -9.34 -8.17
N LEU A 283 14.96 -9.97 -7.37
CA LEU A 283 16.42 -9.89 -7.55
C LEU A 283 16.84 -10.20 -9.00
N MET A 284 16.24 -11.22 -9.61
CA MET A 284 16.60 -11.70 -10.95
C MET A 284 15.91 -10.91 -12.08
N GLY A 285 15.22 -9.81 -11.77
CA GLY A 285 14.59 -8.96 -12.78
C GLY A 285 13.20 -9.41 -13.25
N PHE A 286 12.60 -10.44 -12.62
CA PHE A 286 11.27 -10.94 -12.97
C PHE A 286 10.15 -10.15 -12.31
N ASP A 287 9.11 -9.82 -13.08
CA ASP A 287 7.82 -9.39 -12.54
C ASP A 287 7.09 -10.62 -11.99
N LEU A 288 7.23 -10.87 -10.69
CA LEU A 288 6.68 -12.05 -10.03
C LEU A 288 5.18 -12.23 -10.32
N ASN A 289 4.41 -11.15 -10.42
CA ASN A 289 2.98 -11.24 -10.74
C ASN A 289 2.70 -11.51 -12.24
N ARG A 290 3.64 -12.11 -12.97
CA ARG A 290 3.47 -12.71 -14.30
C ARG A 290 3.83 -14.20 -14.34
N HIS A 291 4.30 -14.77 -13.22
CA HIS A 291 4.86 -16.12 -13.16
C HIS A 291 4.06 -17.08 -12.25
N TRP A 292 2.79 -16.78 -11.96
CA TRP A 292 1.97 -17.68 -11.12
C TRP A 292 1.57 -18.99 -11.82
N GLN A 293 1.51 -19.03 -13.16
CA GLN A 293 1.16 -20.23 -13.92
C GLN A 293 2.16 -21.36 -13.66
N GLU A 294 3.44 -21.09 -13.88
CA GLU A 294 4.53 -22.06 -13.71
C GLU A 294 5.69 -21.39 -12.95
N PRO A 295 5.55 -21.18 -11.63
CA PRO A 295 6.62 -20.62 -10.84
C PRO A 295 7.78 -21.61 -10.76
N SER A 296 9.00 -21.10 -10.89
CA SER A 296 10.21 -21.90 -10.79
C SER A 296 10.66 -21.95 -9.32
N PRO A 297 11.02 -23.11 -8.77
CA PRO A 297 11.50 -23.20 -7.38
C PRO A 297 12.84 -22.49 -7.14
N TRP A 298 13.66 -22.27 -8.18
CA TRP A 298 14.95 -21.59 -8.04
C TRP A 298 14.86 -20.08 -8.36
N ALA A 299 14.07 -19.69 -9.37
CA ALA A 299 13.95 -18.29 -9.78
C ALA A 299 12.84 -17.54 -9.05
N HIS A 300 11.77 -18.26 -8.68
CA HIS A 300 10.57 -17.74 -8.02
C HIS A 300 10.23 -18.52 -6.74
N PRO A 301 11.20 -18.78 -5.82
CA PRO A 301 10.99 -19.66 -4.66
C PRO A 301 9.79 -19.23 -3.81
N THR A 302 9.55 -17.93 -3.69
CA THR A 302 8.43 -17.38 -2.90
C THR A 302 7.08 -17.71 -3.52
N LEU A 303 6.93 -17.55 -4.84
CA LEU A 303 5.69 -17.90 -5.54
C LEU A 303 5.47 -19.41 -5.58
N TYR A 304 6.54 -20.17 -5.83
CA TYR A 304 6.48 -21.62 -5.91
C TYR A 304 5.95 -22.20 -4.59
N SER A 305 6.57 -21.82 -3.47
CA SER A 305 6.18 -22.30 -2.14
C SER A 305 4.78 -21.82 -1.73
N THR A 306 4.44 -20.56 -2.03
CA THR A 306 3.10 -20.01 -1.79
C THR A 306 2.02 -20.78 -2.55
N LYS A 307 2.23 -21.00 -3.85
CA LYS A 307 1.29 -21.74 -4.70
C LYS A 307 1.14 -23.18 -4.22
N ASN A 308 2.24 -23.87 -3.93
CA ASN A 308 2.21 -25.26 -3.47
C ASN A 308 1.43 -25.40 -2.15
N MET A 309 1.71 -24.58 -1.15
CA MET A 309 0.94 -24.59 0.11
C MET A 309 -0.55 -24.39 -0.15
N LEU A 310 -0.91 -23.42 -1.00
CA LEU A 310 -2.31 -23.14 -1.29
C LEU A 310 -2.98 -24.35 -1.96
N MET A 311 -2.31 -24.99 -2.93
CA MET A 311 -2.80 -26.21 -3.58
C MET A 311 -2.88 -27.41 -2.61
N GLU A 312 -1.96 -27.50 -1.65
CA GLU A 312 -2.00 -28.54 -0.60
C GLU A 312 -3.19 -28.35 0.35
N LEU A 313 -3.47 -27.10 0.74
CA LEU A 313 -4.64 -26.78 1.56
C LEU A 313 -5.95 -27.16 0.84
N ASP A 314 -6.07 -26.79 -0.43
CA ASP A 314 -7.23 -27.09 -1.26
C ASP A 314 -7.45 -28.61 -1.45
N ARG A 315 -6.38 -29.36 -1.75
CA ARG A 315 -6.44 -30.83 -1.93
C ARG A 315 -6.63 -31.61 -0.64
N SER A 316 -6.35 -31.02 0.52
CA SER A 316 -6.41 -31.72 1.81
C SER A 316 -7.80 -32.27 2.15
N GLY A 317 -8.86 -31.70 1.55
CA GLY A 317 -10.25 -32.02 1.85
C GLY A 317 -10.73 -31.50 3.21
N LYS A 318 -9.83 -31.06 4.10
CA LYS A 318 -10.12 -30.48 5.42
C LYS A 318 -10.45 -29.00 5.36
N TYR A 319 -9.93 -28.32 4.33
CA TYR A 319 -10.05 -26.89 4.17
C TYR A 319 -10.76 -26.55 2.87
N GLU A 320 -11.45 -25.41 2.90
CA GLU A 320 -12.00 -24.75 1.72
C GLU A 320 -11.30 -23.40 1.61
N VAL A 321 -10.49 -23.20 0.59
CA VAL A 321 -9.91 -21.88 0.30
C VAL A 321 -11.02 -21.01 -0.27
N ASP A 322 -11.64 -20.19 0.56
CA ASP A 322 -12.82 -19.41 0.16
C ASP A 322 -12.39 -18.09 -0.51
N PHE A 323 -11.34 -17.46 0.01
CA PHE A 323 -10.79 -16.23 -0.55
C PHE A 323 -9.29 -16.33 -0.82
N TYR A 324 -8.88 -15.76 -1.95
CA TYR A 324 -7.51 -15.35 -2.21
C TYR A 324 -7.49 -13.85 -2.53
N ILE A 325 -6.77 -13.05 -1.75
CA ILE A 325 -6.66 -11.60 -1.96
C ILE A 325 -5.18 -11.20 -2.06
N ASP A 326 -4.80 -10.65 -3.20
CA ASP A 326 -3.46 -10.13 -3.48
C ASP A 326 -3.46 -8.60 -3.35
N LEU A 327 -2.71 -8.07 -2.38
CA LEU A 327 -2.65 -6.64 -2.05
C LEU A 327 -1.56 -5.91 -2.85
N HIS A 328 -1.96 -4.91 -3.62
CA HIS A 328 -1.13 -4.11 -4.54
C HIS A 328 -1.31 -2.60 -4.30
N ALA A 329 -0.50 -1.79 -4.99
CA ALA A 329 -0.68 -0.34 -5.02
C ALA A 329 -0.72 0.23 -6.44
N HIS A 330 -1.61 1.21 -6.65
CA HIS A 330 -1.91 1.76 -7.96
C HIS A 330 -1.38 3.18 -8.13
N SER A 331 -0.60 3.41 -9.20
CA SER A 331 0.10 4.67 -9.43
C SER A 331 -0.67 5.71 -10.25
N THR A 332 -1.87 5.37 -10.74
CA THR A 332 -2.64 6.25 -11.65
C THR A 332 -4.10 6.47 -11.23
N LEU A 333 -4.64 5.70 -10.29
CA LEU A 333 -6.01 5.83 -9.82
C LEU A 333 -6.00 6.18 -8.34
N MET A 334 -6.99 6.97 -7.93
CA MET A 334 -7.29 7.26 -6.53
C MET A 334 -8.12 6.12 -5.91
N ASN A 335 -8.28 6.16 -4.58
CA ASN A 335 -9.05 5.19 -3.79
C ASN A 335 -8.43 3.77 -3.74
N GLY A 336 -9.01 2.91 -2.91
CA GLY A 336 -8.86 1.46 -3.01
C GLY A 336 -9.92 0.86 -3.93
N PHE A 337 -9.62 -0.21 -4.66
CA PHE A 337 -10.59 -0.89 -5.53
C PHE A 337 -10.12 -2.32 -5.84
N MET A 338 -11.03 -3.19 -6.29
CA MET A 338 -10.70 -4.58 -6.58
C MET A 338 -10.74 -4.90 -8.08
N TYR A 339 -9.83 -5.79 -8.48
CA TYR A 339 -9.95 -6.53 -9.72
C TYR A 339 -10.36 -7.97 -9.42
N GLY A 340 -11.40 -8.46 -10.09
CA GLY A 340 -11.89 -9.85 -10.01
C GLY A 340 -11.89 -10.53 -11.38
N ASN A 341 -12.31 -11.79 -11.44
CA ASN A 341 -12.32 -12.57 -12.67
C ASN A 341 -13.69 -12.51 -13.36
N ILE A 342 -13.75 -12.86 -14.65
CA ILE A 342 -15.02 -13.17 -15.30
C ILE A 342 -15.20 -14.67 -15.26
N TYR A 343 -16.36 -15.12 -14.76
CA TYR A 343 -16.79 -16.51 -14.75
C TYR A 343 -17.97 -16.67 -15.70
N ASP A 344 -18.01 -17.81 -16.41
CA ASP A 344 -19.14 -18.14 -17.28
C ASP A 344 -20.35 -18.61 -16.47
N ASP A 345 -20.11 -19.15 -15.27
CA ASP A 345 -21.15 -19.48 -14.29
C ASP A 345 -21.76 -18.21 -13.67
N ALA A 346 -23.07 -18.04 -13.85
CA ALA A 346 -23.79 -16.85 -13.43
C ALA A 346 -23.84 -16.70 -11.90
N GLU A 347 -24.00 -17.81 -11.17
CA GLU A 347 -24.06 -17.79 -9.71
C GLU A 347 -22.72 -17.36 -9.11
N ARG A 348 -21.61 -17.94 -9.58
CA ARG A 348 -20.25 -17.56 -9.19
C ARG A 348 -19.95 -16.10 -9.54
N TYR A 349 -20.41 -15.63 -10.70
CA TYR A 349 -20.29 -14.23 -11.11
C TYR A 349 -21.02 -13.27 -10.16
N GLU A 350 -22.23 -13.62 -9.72
CA GLU A 350 -22.99 -12.81 -8.77
C GLU A 350 -22.35 -12.82 -7.38
N LYS A 351 -21.97 -14.00 -6.88
CA LYS A 351 -21.33 -14.19 -5.56
C LYS A 351 -20.04 -13.37 -5.43
N GLN A 352 -19.17 -13.36 -6.44
CA GLN A 352 -17.93 -12.57 -6.37
C GLN A 352 -18.18 -11.05 -6.31
N SER A 353 -19.37 -10.56 -6.67
CA SER A 353 -19.68 -9.13 -6.57
C SER A 353 -20.07 -8.68 -5.16
N VAL A 354 -20.41 -9.64 -4.28
CA VAL A 354 -20.93 -9.37 -2.93
C VAL A 354 -19.86 -8.75 -2.05
N PHE A 355 -18.68 -9.35 -1.97
CA PHE A 355 -17.62 -8.88 -1.07
C PHE A 355 -17.16 -7.44 -1.39
N PRO A 356 -16.89 -7.05 -2.65
CA PRO A 356 -16.55 -5.65 -2.96
C PRO A 356 -17.66 -4.65 -2.64
N LYS A 357 -18.94 -5.03 -2.75
CA LYS A 357 -20.08 -4.18 -2.36
C LYS A 357 -20.11 -3.96 -0.85
N LEU A 358 -19.91 -5.01 -0.06
CA LEU A 358 -19.81 -4.91 1.40
C LEU A 358 -18.59 -4.08 1.82
N LEU A 359 -17.45 -4.26 1.17
CA LEU A 359 -16.26 -3.46 1.45
C LEU A 359 -16.50 -1.97 1.14
N CYS A 360 -17.19 -1.65 0.04
CA CYS A 360 -17.58 -0.27 -0.27
C CYS A 360 -18.46 0.36 0.81
N ALA A 361 -19.32 -0.43 1.48
CA ALA A 361 -20.12 0.05 2.59
C ALA A 361 -19.30 0.28 3.87
N ASN A 362 -18.24 -0.52 4.06
CA ASN A 362 -17.39 -0.48 5.26
C ASN A 362 -16.17 0.44 5.15
N ALA A 363 -15.77 0.82 3.94
CA ALA A 363 -14.57 1.60 3.66
C ALA A 363 -14.90 2.79 2.74
N GLU A 364 -14.90 4.00 3.32
CA GLU A 364 -15.17 5.27 2.60
C GLU A 364 -14.14 5.58 1.50
N ASP A 365 -12.94 5.01 1.64
CA ASP A 365 -11.81 5.15 0.73
C ASP A 365 -11.79 4.06 -0.34
N PHE A 366 -12.77 3.14 -0.35
CA PHE A 366 -12.96 2.12 -1.38
C PHE A 366 -13.92 2.59 -2.48
N SER A 367 -13.58 2.28 -3.74
CA SER A 367 -14.33 2.66 -4.94
C SER A 367 -14.91 1.44 -5.63
N LEU A 368 -16.23 1.28 -5.50
CA LEU A 368 -16.96 0.27 -6.27
C LEU A 368 -16.98 0.59 -7.76
N SER A 369 -16.97 1.87 -8.15
CA SER A 369 -16.97 2.28 -9.56
C SER A 369 -15.67 1.91 -10.29
N ASN A 370 -14.54 1.91 -9.59
CA ASN A 370 -13.25 1.48 -10.13
C ASN A 370 -13.05 -0.04 -10.02
N THR A 371 -13.90 -0.74 -9.26
CA THR A 371 -13.84 -2.19 -9.13
C THR A 371 -14.31 -2.85 -10.42
N ASN A 372 -13.50 -3.75 -10.97
CA ASN A 372 -13.69 -4.29 -12.31
C ASN A 372 -13.40 -5.79 -12.39
N PHE A 373 -14.24 -6.51 -13.11
CA PHE A 373 -14.10 -7.93 -13.39
C PHE A 373 -13.70 -8.13 -14.86
N ASN A 374 -12.56 -8.79 -15.11
CA ASN A 374 -12.03 -8.93 -16.47
C ASN A 374 -11.31 -10.27 -16.74
N ARG A 375 -11.18 -10.59 -18.03
CA ARG A 375 -10.46 -11.76 -18.56
C ARG A 375 -9.25 -11.40 -19.44
N ASP A 376 -8.60 -10.26 -19.18
CA ASP A 376 -7.45 -9.77 -19.95
C ASP A 376 -6.33 -10.83 -20.09
N ALA A 377 -6.00 -11.20 -21.33
CA ALA A 377 -4.99 -12.22 -21.62
C ALA A 377 -3.60 -11.86 -21.07
N VAL A 378 -3.24 -10.56 -21.05
CA VAL A 378 -1.94 -10.09 -20.54
C VAL A 378 -1.81 -10.30 -19.03
N LYS A 379 -2.95 -10.49 -18.34
CA LYS A 379 -3.02 -10.76 -16.90
C LYS A 379 -3.17 -12.23 -16.57
N ALA A 380 -3.12 -13.15 -17.54
CA ALA A 380 -3.30 -14.58 -17.29
C ALA A 380 -2.29 -15.15 -16.27
N GLY A 381 -1.06 -14.63 -16.28
CA GLY A 381 0.01 -15.03 -15.35
C GLY A 381 -0.03 -14.38 -13.97
N THR A 382 -1.05 -13.58 -13.63
CA THR A 382 -1.18 -12.98 -12.29
C THR A 382 -1.78 -13.97 -11.29
N GLY A 383 -1.53 -13.75 -10.00
CA GLY A 383 -2.02 -14.63 -8.92
C GLY A 383 -3.53 -14.79 -8.97
N ARG A 384 -4.26 -13.67 -8.99
CA ARG A 384 -5.72 -13.64 -9.15
C ARG A 384 -6.24 -14.52 -10.29
N ARG A 385 -5.58 -14.46 -11.46
CA ARG A 385 -6.05 -15.14 -12.68
C ARG A 385 -5.66 -16.59 -12.74
N THR A 386 -4.43 -16.92 -12.33
CA THR A 386 -3.98 -18.30 -12.28
C THR A 386 -4.76 -19.06 -11.21
N LEU A 387 -4.81 -18.53 -9.99
CA LEU A 387 -5.48 -19.21 -8.87
C LEU A 387 -6.99 -19.29 -9.07
N GLY A 388 -7.63 -18.28 -9.68
CA GLY A 388 -9.05 -18.37 -10.03
C GLY A 388 -9.39 -19.44 -11.08
N GLY A 389 -8.40 -19.96 -11.81
CA GLY A 389 -8.56 -21.12 -12.69
C GLY A 389 -8.05 -22.44 -12.09
N CYS A 390 -7.33 -22.39 -10.97
CA CYS A 390 -6.87 -23.57 -10.24
C CYS A 390 -7.77 -23.93 -9.06
N LEU A 391 -8.56 -22.98 -8.57
CA LEU A 391 -9.44 -23.10 -7.42
C LEU A 391 -10.88 -22.89 -7.87
N ASP A 392 -11.68 -23.96 -7.80
CA ASP A 392 -13.00 -24.00 -8.41
C ASP A 392 -14.02 -23.13 -7.66
N GLU A 393 -13.90 -23.01 -6.34
CA GLU A 393 -14.88 -22.28 -5.51
C GLU A 393 -14.35 -20.94 -4.97
N SER A 394 -13.05 -20.68 -5.05
CA SER A 394 -12.46 -19.49 -4.42
C SER A 394 -12.82 -18.19 -5.12
N HIS A 395 -13.04 -17.16 -4.31
CA HIS A 395 -13.07 -15.77 -4.72
C HIS A 395 -11.63 -15.19 -4.76
N CYS A 396 -11.10 -15.05 -5.97
CA CYS A 396 -9.76 -14.51 -6.20
C CYS A 396 -9.82 -13.02 -6.60
N TYR A 397 -9.20 -12.15 -5.80
CA TYR A 397 -9.13 -10.71 -6.05
C TYR A 397 -7.69 -10.19 -6.05
N THR A 398 -7.48 -9.09 -6.78
CA THR A 398 -6.39 -8.15 -6.53
C THR A 398 -7.00 -6.91 -5.90
N LEU A 399 -6.60 -6.55 -4.69
CA LEU A 399 -6.97 -5.27 -4.06
C LEU A 399 -5.86 -4.26 -4.34
N GLU A 400 -6.20 -3.23 -5.10
CA GLU A 400 -5.33 -2.11 -5.41
C GLU A 400 -5.62 -0.94 -4.47
N VAL A 401 -4.59 -0.26 -3.98
CA VAL A 401 -4.74 0.99 -3.22
C VAL A 401 -3.87 2.11 -3.80
N SER A 402 -4.41 3.32 -3.93
CA SER A 402 -3.68 4.45 -4.49
C SER A 402 -2.41 4.82 -3.71
N PHE A 403 -1.33 5.17 -4.42
CA PHE A 403 -0.13 5.78 -3.81
C PHE A 403 -0.34 7.21 -3.27
N TYR A 404 -1.43 7.88 -3.67
CA TYR A 404 -1.63 9.28 -3.37
C TYR A 404 -2.79 9.53 -2.42
N SER A 405 -4.01 9.37 -2.92
CA SER A 405 -5.21 9.89 -2.27
C SER A 405 -6.43 9.04 -2.52
N TYR A 406 -7.47 9.27 -1.72
CA TYR A 406 -8.80 8.77 -1.93
C TYR A 406 -9.80 9.93 -1.96
N GLN A 407 -10.93 9.69 -2.60
CA GLN A 407 -12.06 10.60 -2.66
C GLN A 407 -13.25 9.94 -2.00
N THR A 408 -13.82 10.58 -1.00
CA THR A 408 -15.12 10.18 -0.44
C THR A 408 -16.25 10.75 -1.27
N SER A 409 -17.37 10.04 -1.39
CA SER A 409 -18.57 10.51 -2.08
C SER A 409 -19.15 11.81 -1.52
N THR A 410 -18.87 12.13 -0.25
CA THR A 410 -19.41 13.29 0.46
C THR A 410 -18.61 14.58 0.28
N LEU A 411 -17.26 14.50 0.28
CA LEU A 411 -16.40 15.69 0.28
C LEU A 411 -15.94 16.14 -1.11
N GLY A 412 -15.92 15.25 -2.12
CA GLY A 412 -15.44 15.53 -3.49
C GLY A 412 -13.96 15.94 -3.60
N GLN A 413 -13.30 16.31 -2.51
CA GLN A 413 -11.88 16.64 -2.43
C GLN A 413 -11.03 15.38 -2.21
N ALA A 414 -9.92 15.30 -2.94
CA ALA A 414 -8.94 14.24 -2.78
C ALA A 414 -8.20 14.41 -1.45
N THR A 415 -8.33 13.43 -0.56
CA THR A 415 -7.60 13.38 0.71
C THR A 415 -6.37 12.48 0.55
N PRO A 416 -5.15 12.99 0.75
CA PRO A 416 -3.95 12.17 0.68
C PRO A 416 -3.95 11.07 1.75
N TYR A 417 -3.55 9.86 1.37
CA TYR A 417 -3.35 8.78 2.32
C TYR A 417 -2.22 9.10 3.30
N THR A 418 -2.44 8.68 4.55
CA THR A 418 -1.43 8.58 5.61
C THR A 418 -1.10 7.10 5.84
N GLU A 419 -0.01 6.80 6.56
CA GLU A 419 0.28 5.42 7.01
C GLU A 419 -0.95 4.80 7.72
N GLU A 420 -1.58 5.55 8.61
CA GLU A 420 -2.79 5.14 9.33
C GLU A 420 -4.01 4.95 8.41
N GLY A 421 -4.14 5.79 7.38
CA GLY A 421 -5.21 5.65 6.38
C GLY A 421 -5.12 4.31 5.63
N TYR A 422 -3.92 3.91 5.21
CA TYR A 422 -3.71 2.59 4.62
C TYR A 422 -4.02 1.45 5.60
N MET A 423 -3.60 1.57 6.85
CA MET A 423 -3.93 0.58 7.89
C MET A 423 -5.45 0.51 8.13
N LYS A 424 -6.16 1.65 8.11
CA LYS A 424 -7.63 1.70 8.23
C LYS A 424 -8.32 0.89 7.14
N LEU A 425 -7.90 1.01 5.88
CA LEU A 425 -8.43 0.19 4.78
C LEU A 425 -8.23 -1.30 5.07
N GLY A 426 -7.05 -1.70 5.57
CA GLY A 426 -6.77 -3.08 5.98
C GLY A 426 -7.71 -3.59 7.08
N ARG A 427 -7.97 -2.78 8.10
CA ARG A 427 -8.93 -3.14 9.17
C ARG A 427 -10.35 -3.28 8.63
N ASN A 428 -10.77 -2.39 7.73
CA ASN A 428 -12.08 -2.44 7.10
C ASN A 428 -12.23 -3.67 6.18
N LEU A 429 -11.17 -4.04 5.46
CA LEU A 429 -11.12 -5.29 4.69
C LEU A 429 -11.36 -6.50 5.60
N ALA A 430 -10.64 -6.59 6.73
CA ALA A 430 -10.79 -7.69 7.67
C ALA A 430 -12.19 -7.75 8.31
N ARG A 431 -12.75 -6.59 8.70
CA ARG A 431 -14.11 -6.47 9.25
C ARG A 431 -15.19 -6.93 8.28
N THR A 432 -15.00 -6.67 6.98
CA THR A 432 -15.97 -7.01 5.93
C THR A 432 -16.26 -8.50 5.85
N PHE A 433 -15.32 -9.37 6.24
CA PHE A 433 -15.56 -10.81 6.30
C PHE A 433 -16.71 -11.18 7.24
N LEU A 434 -16.91 -10.45 8.35
CA LEU A 434 -18.01 -10.74 9.27
C LEU A 434 -19.35 -10.54 8.56
N ASP A 435 -19.50 -9.44 7.84
CA ASP A 435 -20.74 -9.11 7.14
C ASP A 435 -20.98 -10.10 5.99
N TYR A 436 -19.92 -10.47 5.26
CA TYR A 436 -19.99 -11.49 4.22
C TYR A 436 -20.47 -12.83 4.77
N TYR A 437 -19.87 -13.32 5.86
CA TYR A 437 -20.23 -14.62 6.42
C TYR A 437 -21.55 -14.63 7.21
N LYS A 438 -22.01 -13.48 7.70
CA LYS A 438 -23.39 -13.34 8.20
C LYS A 438 -24.39 -13.39 7.06
N LEU A 439 -24.09 -12.75 5.92
CA LEU A 439 -24.96 -12.74 4.76
C LEU A 439 -25.09 -14.12 4.12
N THR A 440 -24.02 -14.91 4.08
CA THR A 440 -24.05 -16.30 3.59
C THR A 440 -24.60 -17.30 4.60
N GLY A 441 -24.89 -16.87 5.84
CA GLY A 441 -25.43 -17.71 6.91
C GLY A 441 -24.38 -18.62 7.59
N PHE A 442 -23.10 -18.50 7.24
CA PHE A 442 -22.02 -19.28 7.85
C PHE A 442 -21.74 -18.85 9.29
N ILE A 443 -21.80 -17.54 9.59
CA ILE A 443 -21.71 -17.01 10.96
C ILE A 443 -23.10 -16.59 11.40
N SER A 444 -23.58 -17.13 12.52
CA SER A 444 -24.91 -16.83 13.04
C SER A 444 -25.06 -15.35 13.42
N SER A 445 -26.23 -14.78 13.12
CA SER A 445 -26.60 -13.41 13.49
C SER A 445 -27.06 -13.27 14.95
N LYS A 446 -27.33 -14.39 15.65
CA LYS A 446 -27.69 -14.35 17.07
C LYS A 446 -26.44 -14.10 17.91
N PRO A 447 -26.47 -13.20 18.91
CA PRO A 447 -25.39 -13.15 19.89
C PRO A 447 -25.32 -14.53 20.54
N SER A 448 -24.13 -15.12 20.58
CA SER A 448 -23.89 -16.35 21.31
C SER A 448 -24.30 -16.11 22.76
N SER A 449 -25.48 -16.60 23.11
CA SER A 449 -25.80 -16.85 24.51
C SER A 449 -24.79 -17.90 24.95
N SER A 450 -23.80 -17.47 25.73
CA SER A 450 -22.99 -18.34 26.56
C SER A 450 -23.87 -19.49 27.05
N SER A 451 -23.47 -20.71 26.71
CA SER A 451 -24.04 -21.94 27.24
C SER A 451 -24.02 -21.86 28.77
N LEU A 452 -25.15 -21.53 29.37
CA LEU A 452 -25.38 -21.75 30.78
C LEU A 452 -25.14 -23.24 31.04
N PRO A 453 -24.37 -23.62 32.08
CA PRO A 453 -24.20 -25.02 32.40
C PRO A 453 -25.58 -25.62 32.69
N LYS A 454 -25.90 -26.73 32.02
CA LYS A 454 -27.09 -27.53 32.30
C LYS A 454 -27.12 -27.81 33.81
N ALA A 455 -28.17 -27.34 34.49
CA ALA A 455 -28.43 -27.66 35.87
C ALA A 455 -28.51 -29.19 36.02
N GLY A 456 -27.54 -29.75 36.75
CA GLY A 456 -27.53 -31.16 37.10
C GLY A 456 -28.72 -31.48 38.00
N THR A 457 -29.45 -32.52 37.62
CA THR A 457 -30.50 -33.16 38.41
C THR A 457 -29.90 -33.68 39.72
N LEU A 458 -30.08 -32.93 40.81
CA LEU A 458 -29.72 -33.37 42.16
C LEU A 458 -30.77 -34.36 42.67
N ARG A 459 -30.32 -35.58 43.00
CA ARG A 459 -31.09 -36.56 43.78
C ARG A 459 -31.24 -36.09 45.23
N PRO A 460 -32.34 -36.40 45.93
CA PRO A 460 -32.50 -35.99 47.32
C PRO A 460 -31.66 -36.89 48.24
N ARG A 461 -30.88 -36.28 49.13
CA ARG A 461 -30.38 -36.94 50.33
C ARG A 461 -30.89 -36.23 51.57
N ASP A 462 -31.59 -37.03 52.34
CA ASP A 462 -32.15 -36.83 53.65
C ASP A 462 -31.06 -36.58 54.72
N ARG A 463 -31.28 -35.61 55.62
CA ARG A 463 -31.05 -35.68 57.09
C ARG A 463 -30.89 -34.30 57.75
N ARG A 464 -31.95 -33.91 58.47
CA ARG A 464 -31.99 -33.55 59.90
C ARG A 464 -30.85 -32.73 60.53
N ASP A 465 -31.26 -31.52 60.92
CA ASP A 465 -31.35 -31.04 62.32
C ASP A 465 -30.20 -30.18 62.91
N ARG A 466 -30.65 -29.04 63.48
CA ARG A 466 -30.11 -28.14 64.50
C ARG A 466 -29.10 -27.05 64.15
N GLY A 467 -29.54 -25.80 64.39
CA GLY A 467 -28.77 -24.81 65.15
C GLY A 467 -28.62 -23.42 64.54
N GLU A 468 -29.59 -22.53 64.78
CA GLU A 468 -29.40 -21.08 64.87
C GLU A 468 -29.27 -20.67 66.36
N PRO A 469 -28.92 -19.42 66.76
CA PRO A 469 -28.36 -18.29 65.99
C PRO A 469 -27.20 -17.57 66.75
N LEU A 470 -26.50 -16.61 66.11
CA LEU A 470 -26.19 -15.33 66.78
C LEU A 470 -25.85 -14.22 65.77
N MET A 471 -26.59 -13.11 65.89
CA MET A 471 -26.30 -11.81 65.32
C MET A 471 -25.09 -11.15 65.99
N THR A 472 -24.27 -10.42 65.22
CA THR A 472 -23.84 -9.07 65.59
C THR A 472 -23.50 -8.26 64.34
N SER A 473 -24.23 -7.16 64.19
CA SER A 473 -24.04 -6.02 63.29
C SER A 473 -22.84 -5.17 63.70
N VAL A 474 -22.04 -4.69 62.73
CA VAL A 474 -21.42 -3.35 62.79
C VAL A 474 -21.31 -2.80 61.37
N GLU A 475 -22.11 -1.76 61.10
CA GLU A 475 -21.93 -0.80 60.01
C GLU A 475 -20.69 0.07 60.26
N ARG A 476 -19.99 0.49 59.19
CA ARG A 476 -19.40 1.83 59.08
C ARG A 476 -19.03 2.17 57.63
N SER A 477 -19.65 3.27 57.18
CA SER A 477 -19.52 3.96 55.90
C SER A 477 -18.15 4.67 55.72
N PRO A 478 -17.82 5.16 54.50
CA PRO A 478 -16.49 5.63 54.11
C PRO A 478 -16.27 7.14 54.38
N PRO A 479 -15.03 7.65 54.36
CA PRO A 479 -14.78 9.08 54.25
C PRO A 479 -14.52 9.50 52.79
N ASP A 480 -15.17 10.60 52.43
CA ASP A 480 -15.11 11.34 51.16
C ASP A 480 -14.14 12.56 51.32
N PRO A 481 -13.97 13.49 50.35
CA PRO A 481 -12.65 13.90 49.86
C PRO A 481 -12.31 15.39 50.08
N MET A 482 -11.01 15.74 50.04
CA MET A 482 -10.49 17.10 49.85
C MET A 482 -9.13 17.01 49.12
N GLY A 483 -8.74 17.89 48.21
CA GLY A 483 -9.31 19.16 47.80
C GLY A 483 -8.67 19.68 46.51
N ARG A 484 -9.35 20.67 45.93
CA ARG A 484 -8.98 21.45 44.75
C ARG A 484 -7.77 22.34 45.01
N THR A 485 -6.93 22.52 43.99
CA THR A 485 -6.27 23.81 43.73
C THR A 485 -6.28 24.10 42.23
N SER A 486 -7.00 25.17 41.87
CA SER A 486 -6.97 25.86 40.58
C SER A 486 -5.71 26.73 40.48
N SER A 487 -5.08 26.77 39.31
CA SER A 487 -4.31 27.95 38.90
C SER A 487 -4.57 28.25 37.42
N THR A 488 -5.10 29.44 37.22
CA THR A 488 -5.30 30.17 35.97
C THR A 488 -3.99 30.86 35.60
N TYR A 489 -3.51 30.68 34.36
CA TYR A 489 -2.62 31.65 33.72
C TYR A 489 -3.05 31.84 32.27
N THR A 490 -3.55 33.04 32.02
CA THR A 490 -3.86 33.63 30.72
C THR A 490 -2.91 34.81 30.51
N GLU A 491 -2.01 34.70 29.54
CA GLU A 491 -1.29 35.79 28.87
C GLU A 491 -1.06 35.31 27.43
N GLY A 492 -1.35 36.00 26.32
CA GLY A 492 -1.80 37.37 26.13
C GLY A 492 -0.78 38.22 25.35
N VAL A 493 -0.40 37.86 24.12
CA VAL A 493 0.34 38.77 23.18
C VAL A 493 0.11 38.32 21.71
N PRO A 494 0.20 39.18 20.67
CA PRO A 494 -0.94 39.85 20.08
C PRO A 494 -1.12 39.62 18.56
N CYS A 495 -2.33 39.94 18.10
CA CYS A 495 -2.74 40.01 16.70
C CYS A 495 -2.06 41.21 15.99
N PRO A 496 -1.55 41.08 14.75
CA PRO A 496 -1.21 42.24 13.93
C PRO A 496 -2.46 42.82 13.26
N ALA A 497 -2.50 44.14 13.28
CA ALA A 497 -3.56 44.99 12.79
C ALA A 497 -3.90 44.78 11.30
N ARG A 498 -5.19 45.02 11.02
CA ARG A 498 -5.73 45.39 9.71
C ARG A 498 -4.89 46.52 9.10
N LEU A 499 -4.40 46.28 7.89
CA LEU A 499 -4.12 47.33 6.91
C LEU A 499 -4.99 47.10 5.68
N ASP A 500 -5.18 48.20 4.99
CA ASP A 500 -6.33 48.59 4.22
C ASP A 500 -6.66 47.76 2.97
N ARG A 501 -7.94 47.87 2.61
CA ARG A 501 -8.49 47.48 1.31
C ARG A 501 -7.84 48.33 0.20
N GLY A 502 -7.26 47.66 -0.79
CA GLY A 502 -6.93 48.26 -2.08
C GLY A 502 -6.64 47.18 -3.12
N MET A 503 -7.30 47.26 -4.28
CA MET A 503 -7.12 46.43 -5.49
C MET A 503 -7.67 44.99 -5.45
N VAL A 504 -9.00 44.90 -5.47
CA VAL A 504 -9.71 43.84 -6.22
C VAL A 504 -9.98 44.41 -7.61
N ARG A 505 -9.28 43.91 -8.64
CA ARG A 505 -9.67 43.83 -10.07
C ARG A 505 -8.41 43.69 -10.93
N GLU A 506 -8.03 42.46 -11.28
CA GLU A 506 -7.42 42.10 -12.58
C GLU A 506 -7.14 40.60 -12.64
N GLU A 507 -8.20 39.79 -12.66
CA GLU A 507 -8.16 38.41 -13.19
C GLU A 507 -9.54 38.08 -13.75
N ARG A 508 -9.89 38.71 -14.88
CA ARG A 508 -11.02 38.30 -15.72
C ARG A 508 -11.01 38.94 -17.11
N GLN A 509 -9.89 38.88 -17.82
CA GLN A 509 -9.85 39.27 -19.23
C GLN A 509 -8.69 38.59 -19.96
N GLN A 510 -8.87 37.33 -20.32
CA GLN A 510 -8.18 36.67 -21.45
C GLN A 510 -8.84 35.32 -21.77
N ARG A 511 -10.15 35.37 -22.02
CA ARG A 511 -10.86 34.38 -22.85
C ARG A 511 -11.93 35.14 -23.64
N LYS A 512 -11.90 34.96 -24.96
CA LYS A 512 -12.76 35.56 -26.00
C LYS A 512 -12.33 36.96 -26.47
N ALA A 513 -11.58 37.00 -27.57
CA ALA A 513 -12.05 37.57 -28.85
C ALA A 513 -10.82 37.85 -29.74
N GLU A 514 -10.61 36.98 -30.73
CA GLU A 514 -10.11 37.43 -32.02
C GLU A 514 -11.13 37.02 -33.08
N PHE A 515 -11.33 37.96 -33.98
CA PHE A 515 -12.54 38.22 -34.75
C PHE A 515 -12.63 37.36 -36.02
N THR A 516 -13.87 37.00 -36.32
CA THR A 516 -14.43 36.61 -37.61
C THR A 516 -14.18 37.67 -38.69
N VAL A 517 -13.80 37.27 -39.92
CA VAL A 517 -14.41 37.80 -41.16
C VAL A 517 -14.53 36.70 -42.22
N ASN A 518 -15.78 36.50 -42.62
CA ASN A 518 -16.43 35.81 -43.74
C ASN A 518 -15.66 35.47 -45.03
N GLY A 519 -16.10 34.39 -45.68
CA GLY A 519 -16.08 34.26 -47.14
C GLY A 519 -16.34 32.85 -47.69
N ASN A 520 -17.61 32.56 -48.01
CA ASN A 520 -18.16 31.55 -48.93
C ASN A 520 -17.22 30.61 -49.72
N GLY A 521 -17.56 29.32 -49.74
CA GLY A 521 -17.06 28.38 -50.75
C GLY A 521 -17.54 26.94 -50.54
N SER A 522 -18.40 26.47 -51.44
CA SER A 522 -19.16 25.22 -51.44
C SER A 522 -18.48 24.05 -52.18
N PHE A 523 -18.84 22.82 -51.77
CA PHE A 523 -18.74 21.49 -52.45
C PHE A 523 -17.36 20.79 -52.53
N PRO A 524 -17.29 19.46 -52.85
CA PRO A 524 -17.94 18.30 -52.22
C PRO A 524 -17.00 17.08 -51.98
N ASP A 525 -17.55 16.00 -51.44
CA ASP A 525 -17.03 14.63 -51.39
C ASP A 525 -16.31 14.15 -52.67
N SER A 526 -15.19 13.42 -52.52
CA SER A 526 -14.92 12.21 -53.32
C SER A 526 -13.76 11.36 -52.79
N GLN A 527 -14.11 10.11 -52.50
CA GLN A 527 -13.42 8.86 -52.83
C GLN A 527 -11.91 8.70 -52.64
N SER A 528 -11.60 7.82 -51.69
CA SER A 528 -10.45 6.93 -51.66
C SER A 528 -10.32 6.08 -52.93
N GLN A 529 -9.13 6.04 -53.53
CA GLN A 529 -8.59 4.84 -54.17
C GLN A 529 -7.05 4.85 -54.25
N ARG A 530 -6.46 3.80 -53.66
CA ARG A 530 -5.27 3.00 -54.06
C ARG A 530 -4.13 3.66 -54.87
N LEU A 531 -2.88 3.44 -54.42
CA LEU A 531 -1.85 2.57 -55.01
C LEU A 531 -0.56 2.70 -54.14
N LYS A 532 -0.09 1.66 -53.43
CA LYS A 532 0.91 0.65 -53.83
C LYS A 532 2.11 1.17 -54.63
N ARG A 533 3.31 0.86 -54.10
CA ARG A 533 4.64 0.58 -54.69
C ARG A 533 5.70 1.36 -53.90
N THR A 534 6.83 0.82 -53.50
CA THR A 534 7.51 -0.47 -53.72
C THR A 534 8.55 -0.61 -52.62
#